data_AF-A0A9J6FM02-F1
#
_entry.id   AF-A0A9J6FM02-F1
#
_cell.length_a   1.000
_cell.length_b   1.000
_cell.length_c   1.000
_cell.angle_alpha   90.00
_cell.angle_beta   90.00
_cell.angle_gamma   90.00
#
_symmetry.space_group_name_H-M   'P 1'
#
loop_
_entity.id
_entity.type
_entity.pdbx_description
1 polymer ?
#
loop_
_entity_poly.entity_id
_entity_poly.type
_entity_poly.pdbx_seq_one_letter_code
_entity_poly.pdbx_strand_id
1 'polypeptide(L)'
;MTVVHARLLYLIGMCCAAGATVRARCDPSKCRLEDNCLCMSSQPPGNLSVQEMPQFVMLTFDDAVNEENMDFYRHLLAPGKRKNRANGCNMVATFFVSAGFTDYSFVHELHSVGNEIALHSIT
;
A
#
# COMPACT_ATOMS: atom_id res chain seq x y z
N MET A 1 -77.56 10.04 5.59
CA MET A 1 -76.47 9.09 5.27
C MET A 1 -75.47 9.85 4.41
N THR A 2 -74.57 10.59 5.04
CA THR A 2 -73.25 10.18 5.57
C THR A 2 -72.13 10.47 4.58
N VAL A 3 -71.44 11.57 4.88
CA VAL A 3 -69.98 11.78 4.84
C VAL A 3 -69.29 11.72 3.48
N VAL A 4 -69.06 12.92 2.95
CA VAL A 4 -68.07 13.25 1.93
C VAL A 4 -66.68 12.83 2.43
N HIS A 5 -65.97 12.08 1.59
CA HIS A 5 -64.68 11.46 1.88
C HIS A 5 -63.64 12.45 2.41
N ALA A 6 -63.06 12.09 3.56
CA ALA A 6 -61.98 12.78 4.24
C ALA A 6 -60.73 12.88 3.35
N ARG A 7 -60.20 14.10 3.23
CA ARG A 7 -58.86 14.33 2.67
C ARG A 7 -57.83 13.78 3.65
N LEU A 8 -57.28 12.61 3.31
CA LEU A 8 -56.15 12.03 4.00
C LEU A 8 -54.90 12.89 3.71
N LEU A 9 -54.57 13.80 4.62
CA LEU A 9 -53.27 14.48 4.64
C LEU A 9 -52.20 13.42 4.94
N TYR A 10 -51.49 12.97 3.91
CA TYR A 10 -50.28 12.16 4.05
C TYR A 10 -49.19 13.06 4.64
N LEU A 11 -49.00 13.00 5.96
CA LEU A 11 -47.76 13.41 6.61
C LEU A 11 -46.70 12.38 6.21
N ILE A 12 -46.05 12.62 5.07
CA ILE A 12 -44.85 11.87 4.69
C ILE A 12 -43.81 12.17 5.75
N GLY A 13 -43.52 11.14 6.55
CA GLY A 13 -42.50 11.17 7.58
C GLY A 13 -41.19 11.69 7.01
N MET A 14 -40.60 12.64 7.74
CA MET A 14 -39.23 13.07 7.55
C MET A 14 -38.35 11.84 7.80
N CYS A 15 -38.07 11.09 6.72
CA CYS A 15 -37.06 10.07 6.74
C CYS A 15 -35.78 10.77 7.16
N CYS A 16 -35.28 10.40 8.34
CA CYS A 16 -33.95 10.74 8.78
C CYS A 16 -33.01 10.12 7.74
N ALA A 17 -32.67 10.87 6.70
CA ALA A 17 -31.54 10.56 5.84
C ALA A 17 -30.32 10.76 6.73
N ALA A 18 -30.01 9.74 7.53
CA ALA A 18 -28.67 9.55 8.04
C ALA A 18 -27.79 9.56 6.80
N GLY A 19 -27.14 10.70 6.56
CA GLY A 19 -26.25 10.89 5.43
C GLY A 19 -25.15 9.86 5.57
N ALA A 20 -25.29 8.75 4.85
CA ALA A 20 -24.17 7.88 4.56
C ALA A 20 -23.15 8.80 3.88
N THR A 21 -22.00 9.01 4.51
CA THR A 21 -20.89 9.72 3.88
C THR A 21 -20.41 8.83 2.74
N VAL A 22 -21.04 8.94 1.58
CA VAL A 22 -20.50 8.36 0.34
C VAL A 22 -19.21 9.13 0.12
N ARG A 23 -18.08 8.51 0.47
CA ARG A 23 -16.78 9.08 0.15
C ARG A 23 -16.78 9.34 -1.35
N ALA A 24 -16.60 10.61 -1.73
CA ALA A 24 -16.59 10.98 -3.14
C ALA A 24 -15.61 10.07 -3.87
N ARG A 25 -16.07 9.45 -4.97
CA ARG A 25 -15.19 8.65 -5.83
C ARG A 25 -14.07 9.57 -6.34
N CYS A 26 -12.86 9.02 -6.45
CA CYS A 26 -11.74 9.74 -7.02
C CYS A 26 -12.10 10.23 -8.43
N ASP A 27 -11.82 11.50 -8.73
CA ASP A 27 -12.03 12.12 -10.03
C ASP A 27 -10.70 12.10 -10.80
N PRO A 28 -10.53 11.22 -11.81
CA PRO A 28 -9.28 11.10 -12.55
C PRO A 28 -8.91 12.36 -13.35
N SER A 29 -9.88 13.27 -13.59
CA SER A 29 -9.59 14.54 -14.26
C SER A 29 -8.90 15.57 -13.33
N LYS A 30 -9.04 15.40 -12.02
CA LYS A 30 -8.46 16.27 -10.98
C LYS A 30 -7.28 15.64 -10.25
N CYS A 31 -7.26 14.31 -10.15
CA CYS A 31 -6.18 13.56 -9.51
C CYS A 31 -5.22 13.07 -10.59
N ARG A 32 -4.22 13.90 -10.91
CA ARG A 32 -3.24 13.61 -11.97
C ARG A 32 -1.85 13.38 -11.38
N LEU A 33 -1.03 12.59 -12.09
CA LEU A 33 0.31 12.22 -11.64
C LEU A 33 1.22 13.44 -11.48
N GLU A 34 1.09 14.44 -12.36
CA GLU A 34 1.78 15.73 -12.25
C GLU A 34 1.48 16.50 -10.95
N ASP A 35 0.33 16.22 -10.32
CA ASP A 35 -0.09 16.80 -9.04
C ASP A 35 0.21 15.86 -7.86
N ASN A 36 1.08 14.86 -8.06
CA ASN A 36 1.38 13.79 -7.10
C ASN A 36 0.14 13.01 -6.64
N CYS A 37 -0.84 12.83 -7.52
CA CYS A 37 -2.07 12.13 -7.22
C CYS A 37 -2.32 10.98 -8.21
N LEU A 38 -2.72 9.82 -7.71
CA LEU A 38 -3.16 8.71 -8.54
C LEU A 38 -4.40 8.07 -7.94
N CYS A 39 -5.47 7.99 -8.73
CA CYS A 39 -6.66 7.24 -8.34
C CYS A 39 -6.36 5.73 -8.36
N MET A 40 -6.92 4.98 -7.40
CA MET A 40 -6.89 3.52 -7.43
C MET A 40 -7.43 2.99 -8.76
N SER A 41 -6.65 2.15 -9.42
CA SER A 41 -6.94 1.60 -10.74
C SER A 41 -6.29 0.23 -10.89
N SER A 42 -6.88 -0.65 -11.70
CA SER A 42 -6.23 -1.87 -12.18
C SER A 42 -5.46 -1.67 -13.48
N GLN A 43 -5.53 -0.47 -14.07
CA GLN A 43 -4.83 -0.14 -15.30
C GLN A 43 -3.35 0.17 -15.03
N PRO A 44 -2.44 -0.23 -15.94
CA PRO A 44 -1.07 0.25 -15.96
C PRO A 44 -0.97 1.78 -15.74
N PRO A 45 -0.07 2.27 -14.87
CA PRO A 45 0.21 3.70 -14.81
C PRO A 45 0.87 4.18 -16.10
N GLY A 46 0.75 5.47 -16.41
CA GLY A 46 1.46 6.09 -17.53
C GLY A 46 1.02 5.65 -18.93
N ASN A 47 -0.17 5.05 -19.07
CA ASN A 47 -0.71 4.57 -20.35
C ASN A 47 0.16 3.51 -21.06
N LEU A 48 0.93 2.74 -20.27
CA LEU A 48 1.69 1.59 -20.76
C LEU A 48 0.74 0.42 -21.11
N SER A 49 1.08 -0.37 -22.12
CA SER A 49 0.45 -1.68 -22.28
C SER A 49 0.95 -2.66 -21.21
N VAL A 50 0.22 -3.75 -20.99
CA VAL A 50 0.62 -4.81 -20.07
C VAL A 50 1.98 -5.42 -20.47
N GLN A 51 2.25 -5.51 -21.78
CA GLN A 51 3.48 -6.08 -22.32
C GLN A 51 4.70 -5.17 -22.09
N GLU A 52 4.49 -3.85 -21.99
CA GLU A 52 5.54 -2.86 -21.73
C GLU A 52 5.83 -2.70 -20.23
N MET A 53 4.94 -3.17 -19.35
CA MET A 53 5.07 -2.96 -17.91
C MET A 53 6.18 -3.83 -17.30
N PRO A 54 7.16 -3.24 -16.59
CA PRO A 54 8.07 -4.02 -15.77
C PRO A 54 7.31 -4.68 -14.61
N GLN A 55 7.50 -5.99 -14.43
CA GLN A 55 6.98 -6.69 -13.25
C GLN A 55 7.87 -6.38 -12.04
N PHE A 56 7.33 -5.61 -11.09
CA PHE A 56 7.96 -5.45 -9.78
C PHE A 56 7.64 -6.65 -8.89
N VAL A 57 8.64 -7.16 -8.17
CA VAL A 57 8.48 -8.17 -7.13
C VAL A 57 9.09 -7.59 -5.86
N MET A 58 8.26 -7.39 -4.84
CA MET A 58 8.71 -6.87 -3.54
C MET A 58 8.92 -8.05 -2.60
N LEU A 59 10.17 -8.30 -2.23
CA LEU A 59 10.50 -9.22 -1.15
C LEU A 59 10.52 -8.43 0.16
N THR A 60 9.67 -8.83 1.10
CA THR A 60 9.57 -8.18 2.40
C THR A 60 9.89 -9.17 3.52
N PHE A 61 10.47 -8.65 4.59
CA PHE A 61 10.65 -9.36 5.85
C PHE A 61 10.04 -8.54 6.96
N ASP A 62 9.24 -9.18 7.78
CA ASP A 62 8.56 -8.55 8.91
C ASP A 62 9.28 -8.93 10.21
N ASP A 63 9.12 -8.07 11.22
CA ASP A 63 9.54 -8.25 12.61
C ASP A 63 11.03 -7.94 12.88
N ALA A 64 11.55 -8.50 13.97
CA ALA A 64 12.82 -8.13 14.54
C ALA A 64 14.00 -8.49 13.64
N VAL A 65 14.99 -7.61 13.51
CA VAL A 65 16.27 -7.91 12.86
C VAL A 65 17.32 -8.17 13.93
N ASN A 66 17.88 -9.38 13.97
CA ASN A 66 18.78 -9.80 15.04
C ASN A 66 19.75 -10.91 14.59
N GLU A 67 20.51 -11.47 15.52
CA GLU A 67 21.51 -12.51 15.22
C GLU A 67 20.89 -13.78 14.61
N GLU A 68 19.62 -14.09 14.91
CA GLU A 68 18.98 -15.32 14.43
C GLU A 68 18.75 -15.31 12.92
N ASN A 69 18.54 -14.13 12.33
CA ASN A 69 18.14 -13.99 10.93
C ASN A 69 19.18 -13.30 10.04
N MET A 70 20.14 -12.58 10.62
CA MET A 70 21.13 -11.84 9.82
C MET A 70 22.00 -12.70 8.92
N ASP A 71 22.39 -13.90 9.35
CA ASP A 71 23.19 -14.79 8.50
C ASP A 71 22.39 -15.26 7.27
N PHE A 72 21.09 -15.48 7.43
CA PHE A 72 20.19 -15.77 6.32
C PHE A 72 20.07 -14.57 5.38
N TYR A 73 19.86 -13.36 5.90
CA TYR A 73 19.76 -12.14 5.08
C TYR A 73 21.03 -11.87 4.28
N ARG A 74 22.20 -11.95 4.92
CA ARG A 74 23.51 -11.81 4.26
C ARG A 74 23.69 -12.84 3.14
N HIS A 75 23.32 -14.10 3.39
CA HIS A 75 23.43 -15.15 2.38
C HIS A 75 22.44 -14.97 1.21
N LEU A 76 21.24 -14.49 1.49
CA LEU A 76 20.19 -14.29 0.50
C LEU A 76 20.49 -13.07 -0.39
N LEU A 77 20.89 -11.96 0.23
CA LEU A 77 21.08 -10.65 -0.39
C LEU A 77 22.55 -10.34 -0.72
N ALA A 78 23.42 -11.35 -0.63
CA ALA A 78 24.83 -11.24 -0.98
C ALA A 78 25.01 -10.60 -2.37
N PRO A 79 25.80 -9.51 -2.48
CA PRO A 79 26.08 -8.87 -3.77
C PRO A 79 26.55 -9.87 -4.82
N GLY A 80 26.02 -9.74 -6.04
CA GLY A 80 26.37 -10.59 -7.17
C GLY A 80 25.68 -11.95 -7.23
N LYS A 81 25.08 -12.44 -6.14
CA LYS A 81 24.41 -13.74 -6.11
C LYS A 81 23.08 -13.73 -6.85
N ARG A 82 22.32 -12.65 -6.72
CA ARG A 82 21.03 -12.45 -7.38
C ARG A 82 20.96 -11.05 -7.95
N LYS A 83 20.91 -10.98 -9.28
CA LYS A 83 20.85 -9.72 -10.02
C LYS A 83 19.56 -9.63 -10.81
N ASN A 84 19.00 -8.43 -10.88
CA ASN A 84 17.92 -8.15 -11.79
C ASN A 84 18.44 -8.31 -13.22
N ARG A 85 17.76 -9.15 -14.02
CA ARG A 85 18.19 -9.53 -15.37
C ARG A 85 18.21 -8.35 -16.34
N ALA A 86 17.33 -7.37 -16.15
CA ALA A 86 17.17 -6.23 -17.05
C ALA A 86 18.22 -5.13 -16.81
N ASN A 87 18.59 -4.85 -15.55
CA ASN A 87 19.52 -3.75 -15.24
C ASN A 87 20.87 -4.20 -14.62
N GLY A 88 21.01 -5.47 -14.23
CA GLY A 88 22.24 -6.01 -13.63
C GLY A 88 22.51 -5.58 -12.18
N CYS A 89 21.60 -4.82 -11.56
CA CYS A 89 21.70 -4.42 -10.16
C CYS A 89 21.47 -5.63 -9.24
N ASN A 90 22.05 -5.59 -8.04
CA ASN A 90 21.73 -6.56 -6.99
C ASN A 90 20.25 -6.45 -6.59
N MET A 91 19.63 -7.56 -6.22
CA MET A 91 18.33 -7.50 -5.57
C MET A 91 18.45 -6.89 -4.17
N VAL A 92 17.41 -6.17 -3.76
CA VAL A 92 17.23 -5.63 -2.42
C VAL A 92 15.86 -6.05 -1.89
N ALA A 93 15.66 -5.92 -0.59
CA ALA A 93 14.40 -6.21 0.09
C ALA A 93 13.94 -5.01 0.93
N THR A 94 12.69 -5.07 1.38
CA THR A 94 12.14 -4.13 2.36
C THR A 94 11.96 -4.84 3.69
N PHE A 95 12.50 -4.27 4.76
CA PHE A 95 12.38 -4.80 6.11
C PHE A 95 11.38 -3.97 6.90
N PHE A 96 10.23 -4.54 7.24
CA PHE A 96 9.26 -3.96 8.16
C PHE A 96 9.68 -4.32 9.59
N VAL A 97 10.47 -3.44 10.21
CA VAL A 97 11.18 -3.73 11.47
C VAL A 97 10.33 -3.35 12.67
N SER A 98 10.13 -4.30 13.59
CA SER A 98 9.54 -4.05 14.90
C SER A 98 10.63 -3.72 15.94
N ALA A 99 10.31 -2.92 16.96
CA ALA A 99 11.33 -2.46 17.91
C ALA A 99 11.80 -3.56 18.89
N GLY A 100 10.93 -4.51 19.23
CA GLY A 100 11.24 -5.60 20.15
C GLY A 100 12.31 -6.52 19.58
N PHE A 101 13.35 -6.82 20.36
CA PHE A 101 14.44 -7.74 20.00
C PHE A 101 15.28 -7.37 18.78
N THR A 102 15.15 -6.15 18.25
CA THR A 102 15.94 -5.67 17.11
C THR A 102 17.31 -5.14 17.53
N ASP A 103 18.36 -5.56 16.83
CA ASP A 103 19.68 -4.93 16.85
C ASP A 103 19.77 -3.89 15.71
N TYR A 104 19.79 -2.62 16.09
CA TYR A 104 19.85 -1.50 15.13
C TYR A 104 21.18 -1.40 14.38
N SER A 105 22.24 -2.06 14.85
CA SER A 105 23.51 -2.17 14.11
C SER A 105 23.31 -3.01 12.84
N PHE A 106 22.53 -4.08 12.93
CA PHE A 106 22.16 -4.91 11.79
C PHE A 106 21.16 -4.23 10.87
N VAL A 107 20.21 -3.47 11.43
CA VAL A 107 19.33 -2.61 10.62
C VAL A 107 20.16 -1.61 9.80
N HIS A 108 21.17 -0.99 10.42
CA HIS A 108 22.09 -0.08 9.73
C HIS A 108 22.89 -0.81 8.64
N GLU A 109 23.38 -2.02 8.90
CA GLU A 109 24.06 -2.85 7.90
C GLU A 109 23.16 -3.11 6.70
N LEU A 110 21.93 -3.59 6.91
CA LEU A 110 20.95 -3.86 5.85
C LEU A 110 20.65 -2.60 5.02
N HIS A 111 20.46 -1.46 5.67
CA HIS A 111 20.29 -0.17 5.00
C HIS A 111 21.52 0.25 4.20
N SER A 112 22.73 0.06 4.74
CA SER A 112 23.98 0.46 4.10
C SER A 112 24.25 -0.26 2.77
N VAL A 113 23.70 -1.47 2.62
CA VAL A 113 23.78 -2.25 1.37
C VAL A 113 22.56 -2.06 0.46
N GLY A 114 21.71 -1.07 0.74
CA GLY A 114 20.64 -0.61 -0.14
C GLY A 114 19.26 -1.20 0.09
N ASN A 115 19.05 -1.95 1.19
CA ASN A 115 17.71 -2.40 1.54
C ASN A 115 16.87 -1.26 2.11
N GLU A 116 15.56 -1.32 1.88
CA GLU A 116 14.61 -0.38 2.47
C GLU A 116 14.29 -0.81 3.90
N ILE A 117 14.26 0.15 4.83
CA ILE A 117 13.84 -0.06 6.22
C ILE A 117 12.53 0.69 6.44
N ALA A 118 11.49 -0.07 6.76
CA ALA A 118 10.15 0.39 7.07
C ALA A 118 9.78 0.03 8.53
N LEU A 119 8.68 0.60 9.01
CA LEU A 119 8.25 0.46 10.41
C LEU A 119 7.23 -0.67 10.56
N HIS A 120 7.42 -1.53 11.56
CA HIS A 120 6.44 -2.53 12.01
C HIS A 120 6.15 -2.39 13.51
N SER A 121 5.69 -1.18 13.89
CA SER A 121 5.38 -0.76 15.25
C SER A 121 6.54 -0.89 16.27
N ILE A 122 6.28 -0.39 17.48
CA ILE A 122 7.17 -0.59 18.63
C ILE A 122 6.75 -1.83 19.42
N THR A 123 5.45 -2.07 19.48
CA THR A 123 4.76 -3.08 20.31
C THR A 123 3.81 -3.92 19.48
#